data_AF-A0A0B3RSI8-F1
#
_entry.id   AF-A0A0B3RSI8-F1
#
_cell.length_a   1.000
_cell.length_b   1.000
_cell.length_c   1.000
_cell.angle_alpha   90.00
_cell.angle_beta   90.00
_cell.angle_gamma   90.00
#
_symmetry.space_group_name_H-M   'P 1'
#
loop_
_entity.id
_entity.type
_entity.pdbx_description
1 polymer ?
#
loop_
_entity_poly.entity_id
_entity_poly.type
_entity_poly.pdbx_seq_one_letter_code
_entity_poly.pdbx_strand_id
1 'polypeptide(L)'
;MAHLSFPDLLALVPQAPDWRLDWKRIQALWPELQALDDCPQDPIHHGEGDVGIHTCMVLEALIADPDWRALPGADRELLFWAAVLHDVGKPGTTVTEDGRIKAPGHSRRGSLMARRLLREVEVPFAWREALCGIISYHQVPFWLIERDDPAREAIKLSWRCRPDLLCLHARADARGRIAQDVPGIVMNTDLARETFVEEGCLTAPFGFANDESRVAFFEREDRDPHFAAWEDPRCTVTLLSGLPGSGKDTWIAANMPDHPVVSLDALRDEMGVSPTANQGAVIDAARERAKAHLRAGRDFVWNATNVSRQVRAKPLSLARAYGARVEIVYLEVPPKRLGRQNRDREAVVPQTVLDTLVRKLEPPEAWEAHKIHYVLPEAATAAPA
;
A
#
# COMPACT_ATOMS: atom_id res chain seq x y z
N MET A 1 -24.79 11.27 8.62
CA MET A 1 -24.71 10.63 7.29
C MET A 1 -24.93 9.14 7.48
N ALA A 2 -25.69 8.50 6.61
CA ALA A 2 -25.77 7.03 6.62
C ALA A 2 -24.34 6.47 6.59
N HIS A 3 -24.07 5.38 7.31
CA HIS A 3 -22.77 4.73 7.25
C HIS A 3 -22.57 4.19 5.84
N LEU A 4 -21.65 4.81 5.10
CA LEU A 4 -21.24 4.35 3.77
C LEU A 4 -20.69 2.92 3.88
N SER A 5 -21.22 2.00 3.09
CA SER A 5 -20.83 0.59 3.08
C SER A 5 -20.14 0.19 1.76
N PHE A 6 -19.48 -0.97 1.74
CA PHE A 6 -18.85 -1.46 0.50
C PHE A 6 -19.87 -1.67 -0.64
N PRO A 7 -21.06 -2.27 -0.42
CA PRO A 7 -22.10 -2.33 -1.46
C PRO A 7 -22.54 -0.96 -1.99
N ASP A 8 -22.56 0.08 -1.15
CA ASP A 8 -22.87 1.44 -1.62
C ASP A 8 -21.82 1.97 -2.59
N LEU A 9 -20.53 1.61 -2.39
CA LEU A 9 -19.46 1.93 -3.34
C LEU A 9 -19.62 1.17 -4.65
N LEU A 10 -19.94 -0.13 -4.59
CA LEU A 10 -20.11 -0.96 -5.79
C LEU A 10 -21.33 -0.52 -6.62
N ALA A 11 -22.40 -0.07 -5.97
CA ALA A 11 -23.60 0.44 -6.63
C ALA A 11 -23.36 1.73 -7.45
N LEU A 12 -22.21 2.40 -7.29
CA LEU A 12 -21.82 3.58 -8.07
C LEU A 12 -20.99 3.24 -9.31
N VAL A 13 -20.54 1.98 -9.44
CA VAL A 13 -19.77 1.53 -10.60
C VAL A 13 -20.73 1.40 -11.80
N PRO A 14 -20.47 2.06 -12.93
CA PRO A 14 -21.33 1.99 -14.11
C PRO A 14 -21.48 0.54 -14.62
N GLN A 15 -22.71 0.16 -14.96
CA GLN A 15 -23.05 -1.18 -15.44
C GLN A 15 -23.70 -1.12 -16.83
N ALA A 16 -23.65 -2.25 -17.54
CA ALA A 16 -24.40 -2.45 -18.76
C ALA A 16 -25.92 -2.34 -18.49
N PRO A 17 -26.72 -1.87 -19.48
CA PRO A 17 -26.29 -1.39 -20.79
C PRO A 17 -25.90 0.11 -20.80
N ASP A 18 -26.18 0.86 -19.74
CA ASP A 18 -26.19 2.33 -19.75
C ASP A 18 -24.80 2.96 -19.55
N TRP A 19 -23.90 2.29 -18.83
CA TRP A 19 -22.53 2.75 -18.58
C TRP A 19 -22.45 4.22 -18.11
N ARG A 20 -23.42 4.64 -17.30
CA ARG A 20 -23.57 6.04 -16.89
C ARG A 20 -22.72 6.37 -15.66
N LEU A 21 -21.86 7.38 -15.78
CA LEU A 21 -21.13 7.98 -14.66
C LEU A 21 -22.02 8.96 -13.88
N ASP A 22 -22.02 8.85 -12.54
CA ASP A 22 -22.62 9.82 -11.62
C ASP A 22 -21.53 10.46 -10.74
N TRP A 23 -20.69 11.29 -11.37
CA TRP A 23 -19.56 11.93 -10.69
C TRP A 23 -20.01 12.77 -9.49
N LYS A 24 -21.13 13.50 -9.61
CA LYS A 24 -21.65 14.33 -8.51
C LYS A 24 -21.94 13.51 -7.26
N ARG A 25 -22.54 12.31 -7.42
CA ARG A 25 -22.81 11.42 -6.31
C ARG A 25 -21.53 10.82 -5.70
N ILE A 26 -20.56 10.45 -6.54
CA ILE A 26 -19.26 9.93 -6.10
C ILE A 26 -18.48 10.99 -5.32
N GLN A 27 -18.38 12.19 -5.87
CA GLN A 27 -17.69 13.32 -5.28
C GLN A 27 -18.26 13.69 -3.90
N ALA A 28 -19.59 13.59 -3.74
CA ALA A 28 -20.26 13.90 -2.47
C ALA A 28 -19.96 12.90 -1.34
N LEU A 29 -19.33 11.76 -1.61
CA LEU A 29 -19.03 10.74 -0.59
C LEU A 29 -18.01 11.20 0.45
N TRP A 30 -16.98 11.93 0.01
CA TRP A 30 -15.87 12.33 0.87
C TRP A 30 -15.42 13.77 0.59
N PRO A 31 -15.11 14.57 1.62
CA PRO A 31 -14.51 15.88 1.46
C PRO A 31 -13.22 15.86 0.64
N GLU A 32 -12.45 14.77 0.70
CA GLU A 32 -11.24 14.57 -0.08
C GLU A 32 -11.49 14.56 -1.59
N LEU A 33 -12.66 14.11 -2.05
CA LEU A 33 -13.04 14.15 -3.47
C LEU A 33 -13.57 15.53 -3.88
N GLN A 34 -14.24 16.24 -2.98
CA GLN A 34 -14.69 17.62 -3.23
C GLN A 34 -13.49 18.57 -3.40
N ALA A 35 -12.42 18.35 -2.64
CA ALA A 35 -11.20 19.14 -2.72
C ALA A 35 -10.45 19.04 -4.07
N LEU A 36 -10.85 18.11 -4.95
CA LEU A 36 -10.25 17.97 -6.28
C LEU A 36 -10.62 19.13 -7.21
N ASP A 37 -11.84 19.67 -7.10
CA ASP A 37 -12.34 20.76 -7.95
C ASP A 37 -11.59 22.08 -7.70
N ASP A 38 -11.04 22.26 -6.50
CA ASP A 38 -10.27 23.44 -6.12
C ASP A 38 -8.76 23.28 -6.37
N CYS A 39 -8.32 22.13 -6.89
CA CYS A 39 -6.91 21.83 -7.07
C CYS A 39 -6.48 22.08 -8.52
N PRO A 40 -5.77 23.19 -8.82
CA PRO A 40 -5.34 23.48 -10.18
C PRO A 40 -4.25 22.52 -10.63
N GLN A 41 -4.17 22.29 -11.94
CA GLN A 41 -3.11 21.54 -12.57
C GLN A 41 -2.32 22.39 -13.58
N ASP A 42 -1.21 21.85 -14.06
CA ASP A 42 -0.37 22.53 -15.02
C ASP A 42 -1.06 22.65 -16.39
N PRO A 43 -1.33 23.86 -16.92
CA PRO A 43 -2.09 24.03 -18.17
C PRO A 43 -1.45 23.42 -19.42
N ILE A 44 -0.14 23.11 -19.40
CA ILE A 44 0.54 22.45 -20.52
C ILE A 44 0.25 20.94 -20.52
N HIS A 45 0.23 20.34 -19.34
CA HIS A 45 0.02 18.89 -19.18
C HIS A 45 -1.42 18.53 -18.86
N HIS A 46 -2.24 19.50 -18.47
CA HIS A 46 -3.62 19.37 -18.00
C HIS A 46 -4.42 20.62 -18.40
N GLY A 47 -4.63 20.80 -19.71
CA GLY A 47 -5.40 21.90 -20.29
C GLY A 47 -6.88 21.89 -19.90
N GLU A 48 -7.37 20.79 -19.34
CA GLU A 48 -8.73 20.64 -18.81
C GLU A 48 -8.99 21.43 -17.53
N GLY A 49 -7.95 21.84 -16.80
CA GLY A 49 -8.06 22.68 -15.61
C GLY A 49 -7.69 21.96 -14.32
N ASP A 50 -8.68 21.67 -13.47
CA ASP A 50 -8.47 21.12 -12.13
C ASP A 50 -8.44 19.58 -12.10
N VAL A 51 -8.07 19.04 -10.94
CA VAL A 51 -7.97 17.59 -10.71
C VAL A 51 -9.34 16.90 -10.75
N GLY A 52 -10.42 17.59 -10.38
CA GLY A 52 -11.78 17.06 -10.42
C GLY A 52 -12.26 16.81 -11.86
N ILE A 53 -12.08 17.81 -12.73
CA ILE A 53 -12.35 17.70 -14.18
C ILE A 53 -11.52 16.56 -14.79
N HIS A 54 -10.22 16.53 -14.49
CA HIS A 54 -9.34 15.46 -14.98
C HIS A 54 -9.83 14.08 -14.54
N THR A 55 -10.13 13.90 -13.24
CA THR A 55 -10.65 12.62 -12.73
C THR A 55 -11.93 12.19 -13.44
N CYS A 56 -12.84 13.13 -13.73
CA CYS A 56 -14.05 12.84 -14.51
C CYS A 56 -13.71 12.36 -15.93
N MET A 57 -12.79 13.04 -16.62
CA MET A 57 -12.33 12.66 -17.96
C MET A 57 -11.65 11.28 -17.98
N VAL A 58 -10.86 10.95 -16.95
CA VAL A 58 -10.24 9.62 -16.79
C VAL A 58 -11.31 8.54 -16.63
N LEU A 59 -12.33 8.79 -15.81
CA LEU A 59 -13.44 7.85 -15.61
C LEU A 59 -14.24 7.65 -16.90
N GLU A 60 -14.53 8.72 -17.63
CA GLU A 60 -15.21 8.64 -18.93
C GLU A 60 -14.39 7.83 -19.96
N ALA A 61 -13.08 8.07 -20.03
CA ALA A 61 -12.17 7.31 -20.89
C ALA A 61 -12.13 5.82 -20.50
N LEU A 62 -12.08 5.52 -19.20
CA LEU A 62 -12.10 4.15 -18.68
C LEU A 62 -13.43 3.44 -19.01
N ILE A 63 -14.57 4.10 -18.75
CA ILE A 63 -15.90 3.55 -19.02
C ILE A 63 -16.13 3.32 -20.51
N ALA A 64 -15.54 4.14 -21.39
CA ALA A 64 -15.60 3.97 -22.83
C ALA A 64 -14.70 2.83 -23.35
N ASP A 65 -13.68 2.41 -22.59
CA ASP A 65 -12.72 1.40 -23.01
C ASP A 65 -13.36 -0.01 -23.01
N PRO A 66 -13.39 -0.73 -24.15
CA PRO A 66 -13.96 -2.07 -24.22
C PRO A 66 -13.22 -3.08 -23.34
N ASP A 67 -11.92 -2.92 -23.11
CA ASP A 67 -11.14 -3.83 -22.26
C ASP A 67 -11.62 -3.73 -20.81
N TRP A 68 -11.92 -2.52 -20.32
CA TRP A 68 -12.51 -2.32 -18.98
C TRP A 68 -13.90 -2.93 -18.87
N ARG A 69 -14.74 -2.76 -19.90
CA ARG A 69 -16.09 -3.36 -19.92
C ARG A 69 -16.05 -4.89 -19.92
N ALA A 70 -15.04 -5.47 -20.54
CA ALA A 70 -14.83 -6.92 -20.63
C ALA A 70 -14.24 -7.53 -19.35
N LEU A 71 -13.73 -6.72 -18.41
CA LEU A 71 -13.20 -7.22 -17.14
C LEU A 71 -14.28 -7.95 -16.32
N PRO A 72 -13.88 -8.97 -15.52
CA PRO A 72 -14.71 -9.52 -14.46
C PRO A 72 -15.23 -8.42 -13.53
N GLY A 73 -16.42 -8.60 -12.95
CA GLY A 73 -17.08 -7.59 -12.11
C GLY A 73 -16.17 -7.02 -11.02
N ALA A 74 -15.53 -7.90 -10.24
CA ALA A 74 -14.62 -7.50 -9.16
C ALA A 74 -13.42 -6.64 -9.64
N ASP A 75 -12.83 -6.98 -10.79
CA ASP A 75 -11.72 -6.23 -11.38
C ASP A 75 -12.18 -4.88 -11.95
N ARG A 76 -13.35 -4.88 -12.59
CA ARG A 76 -13.98 -3.67 -13.13
C ARG A 76 -14.27 -2.66 -12.02
N GLU A 77 -14.84 -3.12 -10.92
CA GLU A 77 -15.13 -2.34 -9.71
C GLU A 77 -13.85 -1.83 -9.05
N LEU A 78 -12.84 -2.69 -8.91
CA LEU A 78 -11.54 -2.32 -8.36
C LEU A 78 -10.88 -1.20 -9.17
N LEU A 79 -10.82 -1.36 -10.49
CA LEU A 79 -10.14 -0.42 -11.36
C LEU A 79 -10.89 0.92 -11.44
N PHE A 80 -12.22 0.89 -11.42
CA PHE A 80 -13.04 2.09 -11.34
C PHE A 80 -12.71 2.92 -10.09
N TRP A 81 -12.70 2.29 -8.92
CA TRP A 81 -12.38 2.99 -7.68
C TRP A 81 -10.91 3.39 -7.55
N ALA A 82 -10.00 2.66 -8.20
CA ALA A 82 -8.61 3.11 -8.35
C ALA A 82 -8.55 4.43 -9.13
N ALA A 83 -9.28 4.53 -10.25
CA ALA A 83 -9.35 5.75 -11.06
C ALA A 83 -10.02 6.92 -10.31
N VAL A 84 -11.10 6.68 -9.54
CA VAL A 84 -11.73 7.71 -8.70
C VAL A 84 -10.74 8.34 -7.71
N LEU A 85 -9.80 7.54 -7.17
CA LEU A 85 -8.93 7.94 -6.07
C LEU A 85 -7.46 8.17 -6.48
N HIS A 86 -7.08 7.96 -7.74
CA HIS A 86 -5.67 7.95 -8.17
C HIS A 86 -4.92 9.24 -7.82
N ASP A 87 -5.63 10.37 -7.90
CA ASP A 87 -5.11 11.71 -7.67
C ASP A 87 -5.62 12.39 -6.40
N VAL A 88 -6.28 11.65 -5.50
CA VAL A 88 -6.80 12.20 -4.23
C VAL A 88 -5.72 12.83 -3.35
N GLY A 89 -4.44 12.53 -3.60
CA GLY A 89 -3.30 13.12 -2.92
C GLY A 89 -2.85 14.49 -3.44
N LYS A 90 -3.27 14.91 -4.64
CA LYS A 90 -2.80 16.16 -5.29
C LYS A 90 -3.12 17.40 -4.46
N PRO A 91 -4.34 17.65 -3.95
CA PRO A 91 -4.65 18.87 -3.19
C PRO A 91 -3.71 19.16 -2.02
N GLY A 92 -3.18 18.11 -1.38
CA GLY A 92 -2.27 18.26 -0.26
C GLY A 92 -0.78 18.35 -0.62
N THR A 93 -0.42 18.17 -1.88
CA THR A 93 0.97 18.12 -2.38
C THR A 93 1.25 19.06 -3.53
N THR A 94 0.22 19.69 -4.10
CA THR A 94 0.35 20.65 -5.18
C THR A 94 1.12 21.90 -4.72
N VAL A 95 2.14 22.26 -5.49
CA VAL A 95 3.00 23.43 -5.33
C VAL A 95 3.16 24.14 -6.67
N THR A 96 3.37 25.46 -6.63
CA THR A 96 3.71 26.26 -7.80
C THR A 96 5.17 26.68 -7.71
N GLU A 97 5.99 26.20 -8.64
CA GLU A 97 7.42 26.46 -8.71
C GLU A 97 7.80 26.86 -10.14
N ASP A 98 8.53 27.96 -10.31
CA ASP A 98 8.98 28.48 -11.61
C ASP A 98 7.85 28.63 -12.66
N GLY A 99 6.66 29.02 -12.20
CA GLY A 99 5.46 29.18 -13.05
C GLY A 99 4.85 27.85 -13.53
N ARG A 100 5.31 26.71 -13.02
CA ARG A 100 4.78 25.36 -13.29
C ARG A 100 4.05 24.85 -12.04
N ILE A 101 2.99 24.08 -12.25
CA ILE A 101 2.24 23.44 -11.16
C ILE A 101 2.67 21.98 -11.07
N LYS A 102 3.08 21.53 -9.90
CA LYS A 102 3.56 20.16 -9.66
C LYS A 102 2.94 19.61 -8.39
N ALA A 103 2.77 18.29 -8.31
CA ALA A 103 2.27 17.61 -7.11
C ALA A 103 3.24 16.49 -6.68
N PRO A 104 4.45 16.83 -6.20
CA PRO A 104 5.46 15.82 -5.83
C PRO A 104 4.95 14.90 -4.71
N GLY A 105 5.03 13.58 -4.95
CA GLY A 105 4.63 12.57 -3.97
C GLY A 105 3.12 12.37 -3.80
N HIS A 106 2.29 12.96 -4.66
CA HIS A 106 0.83 12.81 -4.59
C HIS A 106 0.39 11.35 -4.64
N SER A 107 1.04 10.49 -5.45
CA SER A 107 0.64 9.08 -5.61
C SER A 107 0.78 8.31 -4.29
N ARG A 108 1.91 8.50 -3.57
CA ARG A 108 2.11 7.90 -2.24
C ARG A 108 1.11 8.44 -1.22
N ARG A 109 0.90 9.76 -1.21
CA ARG A 109 -0.07 10.39 -0.29
C ARG A 109 -1.50 9.93 -0.58
N GLY A 110 -1.87 9.86 -1.86
CA GLY A 110 -3.16 9.41 -2.36
C GLY A 110 -3.44 7.97 -1.95
N SER A 111 -2.45 7.07 -2.07
CA SER A 111 -2.56 5.69 -1.59
C SER A 111 -2.84 5.60 -0.09
N LEU A 112 -2.16 6.40 0.75
CA LEU A 112 -2.42 6.45 2.19
C LEU A 112 -3.83 7.00 2.52
N MET A 113 -4.27 8.01 1.78
CA MET A 113 -5.61 8.59 1.91
C MET A 113 -6.69 7.58 1.50
N ALA A 114 -6.56 6.96 0.33
CA ALA A 114 -7.45 5.91 -0.16
C ALA A 114 -7.54 4.75 0.83
N ARG A 115 -6.40 4.26 1.33
CA ARG A 115 -6.36 3.18 2.34
C ARG A 115 -7.18 3.54 3.58
N ARG A 116 -7.02 4.76 4.10
CA ARG A 116 -7.79 5.24 5.25
C ARG A 116 -9.28 5.29 4.95
N LEU A 117 -9.68 5.92 3.85
CA LEU A 117 -11.10 6.06 3.46
C LEU A 117 -11.77 4.69 3.30
N LEU A 118 -11.13 3.78 2.58
CA LEU A 118 -11.62 2.43 2.31
C LEU A 118 -11.63 1.55 3.57
N ARG A 119 -10.70 1.77 4.50
CA ARG A 119 -10.70 1.10 5.81
C ARG A 119 -11.90 1.53 6.67
N GLU A 120 -12.30 2.80 6.63
CA GLU A 120 -13.47 3.28 7.37
C GLU A 120 -14.79 2.72 6.83
N VAL A 121 -14.83 2.37 5.54
CA VAL A 121 -15.95 1.66 4.88
C VAL A 121 -15.89 0.13 5.10
N GLU A 122 -14.80 -0.36 5.71
CA GLU A 122 -14.59 -1.79 5.98
C GLU A 122 -14.60 -2.66 4.71
N VAL A 123 -14.07 -2.14 3.58
CA VAL A 123 -13.94 -2.93 2.34
C VAL A 123 -12.93 -4.08 2.52
N PRO A 124 -13.01 -5.17 1.71
CA PRO A 124 -12.08 -6.28 1.79
C PRO A 124 -10.62 -5.86 1.69
N PHE A 125 -9.75 -6.44 2.52
CA PHE A 125 -8.34 -6.05 2.63
C PHE A 125 -7.59 -6.21 1.31
N ALA A 126 -7.74 -7.37 0.66
CA ALA A 126 -7.06 -7.65 -0.60
C ALA A 126 -7.48 -6.67 -1.71
N TRP A 127 -8.77 -6.38 -1.80
CA TRP A 127 -9.32 -5.41 -2.74
C TRP A 127 -8.76 -4.00 -2.49
N ARG A 128 -8.75 -3.56 -1.22
CA ARG A 128 -8.18 -2.28 -0.80
C ARG A 128 -6.71 -2.14 -1.16
N GLU A 129 -5.89 -3.13 -0.84
CA GLU A 129 -4.44 -3.03 -1.02
C GLU A 129 -4.01 -3.14 -2.49
N ALA A 130 -4.76 -3.90 -3.30
CA ALA A 130 -4.58 -3.95 -4.75
C ALA A 130 -4.90 -2.58 -5.39
N LEU A 131 -6.03 -1.97 -5.04
CA LEU A 131 -6.39 -0.60 -5.45
C LEU A 131 -5.32 0.41 -5.01
N CYS A 132 -4.90 0.36 -3.74
CA CYS A 132 -3.86 1.26 -3.21
C CYS A 132 -2.50 1.06 -3.90
N GLY A 133 -2.25 -0.14 -4.46
CA GLY A 133 -1.09 -0.43 -5.30
C GLY A 133 -1.14 0.32 -6.62
N ILE A 134 -2.26 0.25 -7.33
CA ILE A 134 -2.47 1.01 -8.57
C ILE A 134 -2.26 2.50 -8.33
N ILE A 135 -2.91 3.08 -7.31
CA ILE A 135 -2.76 4.50 -6.97
C ILE A 135 -1.30 4.89 -6.73
N SER A 136 -0.53 4.06 -6.02
CA SER A 136 0.86 4.37 -5.66
C SER A 136 1.77 4.50 -6.89
N TYR A 137 1.45 3.77 -7.96
CA TYR A 137 2.33 3.60 -9.13
C TYR A 137 1.63 3.97 -10.46
N HIS A 138 0.49 4.65 -10.42
CA HIS A 138 -0.36 4.88 -11.60
C HIS A 138 0.34 5.61 -12.75
N GLN A 139 1.35 6.43 -12.45
CA GLN A 139 2.13 7.16 -13.46
C GLN A 139 3.34 6.38 -13.98
N VAL A 140 3.72 5.26 -13.36
CA VAL A 140 4.93 4.53 -13.75
C VAL A 140 4.86 4.00 -15.18
N PRO A 141 3.72 3.46 -15.67
CA PRO A 141 3.63 3.02 -17.07
C PRO A 141 3.98 4.09 -18.11
N PHE A 142 3.79 5.38 -17.81
CA PHE A 142 4.15 6.47 -18.72
C PHE A 142 5.66 6.56 -19.01
N TRP A 143 6.49 6.04 -18.11
CA TRP A 143 7.94 6.24 -18.12
C TRP A 143 8.72 4.94 -17.87
N LEU A 144 8.05 3.78 -17.86
CA LEU A 144 8.68 2.50 -17.46
C LEU A 144 9.85 2.15 -18.40
N ILE A 145 9.62 2.26 -19.71
CA ILE A 145 10.62 1.92 -20.73
C ILE A 145 11.82 2.87 -20.76
N GLU A 146 11.67 4.05 -20.16
CA GLU A 146 12.72 5.08 -20.07
C GLU A 146 13.60 4.88 -18.82
N ARG A 147 13.27 3.90 -17.97
CA ARG A 147 14.08 3.55 -16.79
C ARG A 147 15.37 2.85 -17.21
N ASP A 148 16.39 2.96 -16.35
CA ASP A 148 17.66 2.25 -16.55
C ASP A 148 17.49 0.73 -16.58
N ASP A 149 16.55 0.20 -15.80
CA ASP A 149 16.21 -1.23 -15.74
C ASP A 149 14.68 -1.44 -15.72
N PRO A 150 14.03 -1.38 -16.89
CA PRO A 150 12.58 -1.54 -17.00
C PRO A 150 12.10 -2.93 -16.55
N ALA A 151 12.89 -3.98 -16.82
CA ALA A 151 12.58 -5.36 -16.44
C ALA A 151 12.49 -5.52 -14.93
N ARG A 152 13.49 -5.01 -14.20
CA ARG A 152 13.50 -5.06 -12.72
C ARG A 152 12.36 -4.25 -12.11
N GLU A 153 12.04 -3.08 -12.66
CA GLU A 153 10.91 -2.29 -12.17
C GLU A 153 9.56 -2.97 -12.51
N ALA A 154 9.44 -3.64 -13.66
CA ALA A 154 8.27 -4.44 -14.01
C ALA A 154 8.05 -5.60 -13.01
N ILE A 155 9.11 -6.35 -12.71
CA ILE A 155 9.10 -7.41 -11.68
C ILE A 155 8.65 -6.83 -10.34
N LYS A 156 9.19 -5.69 -9.92
CA LYS A 156 8.81 -5.03 -8.67
C LYS A 156 7.33 -4.62 -8.62
N LEU A 157 6.83 -4.03 -9.69
CA LEU A 157 5.44 -3.59 -9.77
C LEU A 157 4.47 -4.76 -9.77
N SER A 158 4.83 -5.89 -10.39
CA SER A 158 4.00 -7.10 -10.41
C SER A 158 3.71 -7.66 -9.00
N TRP A 159 4.63 -7.45 -8.05
CA TRP A 159 4.47 -7.82 -6.64
C TRP A 159 3.64 -6.81 -5.83
N ARG A 160 3.30 -5.66 -6.42
CA ARG A 160 2.60 -4.58 -5.73
C ARG A 160 1.15 -4.42 -6.13
N CYS A 161 0.86 -4.63 -7.41
CA CYS A 161 -0.47 -4.61 -7.99
C CYS A 161 -0.43 -5.40 -9.30
N ARG A 162 -1.61 -5.73 -9.83
CA ARG A 162 -1.75 -6.42 -11.11
C ARG A 162 -1.37 -5.50 -12.29
N PRO A 163 -0.31 -5.80 -13.05
CA PRO A 163 0.16 -4.87 -14.08
C PRO A 163 -0.80 -4.64 -15.25
N ASP A 164 -1.62 -5.64 -15.61
CA ASP A 164 -2.68 -5.49 -16.61
C ASP A 164 -3.68 -4.38 -16.23
N LEU A 165 -4.12 -4.35 -14.97
CA LEU A 165 -5.00 -3.30 -14.46
C LEU A 165 -4.26 -1.96 -14.33
N LEU A 166 -3.00 -1.97 -13.89
CA LEU A 166 -2.18 -0.76 -13.82
C LEU A 166 -2.03 -0.09 -15.19
N CYS A 167 -1.74 -0.86 -16.24
CA CYS A 167 -1.59 -0.33 -17.60
C CYS A 167 -2.93 0.14 -18.17
N LEU A 168 -4.03 -0.58 -17.91
CA LEU A 168 -5.37 -0.15 -18.31
C LEU A 168 -5.77 1.17 -17.64
N HIS A 169 -5.49 1.33 -16.34
CA HIS A 169 -5.66 2.61 -15.64
C HIS A 169 -4.81 3.71 -16.29
N ALA A 170 -3.51 3.49 -16.44
CA ALA A 170 -2.59 4.49 -17.00
C ALA A 170 -3.05 4.94 -18.39
N ARG A 171 -3.53 4.01 -19.22
CA ARG A 171 -4.08 4.34 -20.54
C ARG A 171 -5.33 5.22 -20.46
N ALA A 172 -6.21 4.97 -19.48
CA ALA A 172 -7.36 5.83 -19.23
C ALA A 172 -6.95 7.22 -18.70
N ASP A 173 -5.96 7.29 -17.81
CA ASP A 173 -5.38 8.56 -17.31
C ASP A 173 -4.78 9.39 -18.47
N ALA A 174 -3.99 8.75 -19.32
CA ALA A 174 -3.42 9.37 -20.51
C ALA A 174 -4.50 9.94 -21.45
N ARG A 175 -5.55 9.16 -21.72
CA ARG A 175 -6.67 9.56 -22.60
C ARG A 175 -7.58 10.60 -21.96
N GLY A 176 -7.72 10.60 -20.64
CA GLY A 176 -8.58 11.49 -19.85
C GLY A 176 -7.97 12.87 -19.60
N ARG A 177 -7.32 13.46 -20.60
CA ARG A 177 -6.49 14.67 -20.43
C ARG A 177 -6.46 15.51 -21.71
N ILE A 178 -6.29 16.82 -21.55
CA ILE A 178 -6.00 17.76 -22.65
C ILE A 178 -4.52 18.14 -22.56
N ALA A 179 -3.67 17.52 -23.39
CA ALA A 179 -2.25 17.80 -23.47
C ALA A 179 -1.73 17.64 -24.91
N GLN A 180 -0.55 18.20 -25.20
CA GLN A 180 0.03 18.15 -26.55
C GLN A 180 0.39 16.73 -27.01
N ASP A 181 0.88 15.87 -26.11
CA ASP A 181 1.42 14.55 -26.46
C ASP A 181 0.68 13.39 -25.77
N VAL A 182 -0.65 13.39 -25.85
CA VAL A 182 -1.45 12.22 -25.40
C VAL A 182 -1.07 10.93 -26.16
N PRO A 183 -0.87 10.93 -27.49
CA PRO A 183 -0.49 9.72 -28.22
C PRO A 183 0.83 9.10 -27.76
N GLY A 184 1.85 9.92 -27.44
CA GLY A 184 3.12 9.43 -26.90
C GLY A 184 2.96 8.76 -25.54
N ILE A 185 2.18 9.36 -24.63
CA ILE A 185 1.92 8.78 -23.30
C ILE A 185 1.18 7.43 -23.41
N VAL A 186 0.20 7.33 -24.32
CA VAL A 186 -0.51 6.07 -24.60
C VAL A 186 0.45 5.02 -25.16
N MET A 187 1.30 5.39 -26.13
CA MET A 187 2.31 4.50 -26.69
C MET A 187 3.26 3.97 -25.60
N ASN A 188 3.78 4.83 -24.73
CA ASN A 188 4.64 4.43 -23.61
C ASN A 188 3.93 3.46 -22.66
N THR A 189 2.64 3.67 -22.42
CA THR A 189 1.82 2.77 -21.59
C THR A 189 1.66 1.39 -22.23
N ASP A 190 1.42 1.34 -23.54
CA ASP A 190 1.31 0.08 -24.28
C ASP A 190 2.67 -0.65 -24.34
N LEU A 191 3.79 0.08 -24.50
CA LEU A 191 5.13 -0.50 -24.43
C LEU A 191 5.47 -1.01 -23.03
N ALA A 192 5.11 -0.27 -21.97
CA ALA A 192 5.26 -0.73 -20.60
C ALA A 192 4.51 -2.04 -20.37
N ARG A 193 3.30 -2.16 -20.93
CA ARG A 193 2.51 -3.39 -20.90
C ARG A 193 3.26 -4.56 -21.54
N GLU A 194 3.92 -4.36 -22.69
CA GLU A 194 4.74 -5.39 -23.33
C GLU A 194 5.93 -5.82 -22.46
N THR A 195 6.58 -4.89 -21.74
CA THR A 195 7.63 -5.25 -20.77
C THR A 195 7.13 -6.23 -19.71
N PHE A 196 5.91 -6.05 -19.19
CA PHE A 196 5.33 -7.02 -18.25
C PHE A 196 5.01 -8.38 -18.88
N VAL A 197 4.70 -8.42 -20.19
CA VAL A 197 4.49 -9.67 -20.93
C VAL A 197 5.81 -10.41 -21.09
N GLU A 198 6.87 -9.70 -21.49
CA GLU A 198 8.23 -10.26 -21.66
C GLU A 198 8.77 -10.87 -20.37
N GLU A 199 8.58 -10.19 -19.24
CA GLU A 199 8.96 -10.68 -17.91
C GLU A 199 7.99 -11.73 -17.33
N GLY A 200 6.91 -12.08 -18.06
CA GLY A 200 5.94 -13.10 -17.62
C GLY A 200 5.15 -12.72 -16.36
N CYS A 201 4.96 -11.43 -16.09
CA CYS A 201 4.38 -10.92 -14.84
C CYS A 201 3.20 -9.94 -15.04
N LEU A 202 2.55 -9.98 -16.20
CA LEU A 202 1.43 -9.09 -16.55
C LEU A 202 0.19 -9.27 -15.68
N THR A 203 -0.23 -10.50 -15.39
CA THR A 203 -1.49 -10.79 -14.67
C THR A 203 -1.26 -11.38 -13.28
N ALA A 204 0.00 -11.64 -12.93
CA ALA A 204 0.41 -12.24 -11.67
C ALA A 204 1.82 -11.73 -11.29
N PRO A 205 2.18 -11.75 -10.00
CA PRO A 205 3.54 -11.43 -9.59
C PRO A 205 4.58 -12.34 -10.26
N PHE A 206 5.75 -11.80 -10.56
CA PHE A 206 6.88 -12.57 -11.08
C PHE A 206 7.19 -13.78 -10.18
N GLY A 207 7.33 -14.96 -10.79
CA GLY A 207 7.56 -16.22 -10.09
C GLY A 207 9.03 -16.45 -9.70
N PHE A 208 9.45 -15.93 -8.55
CA PHE A 208 10.76 -16.26 -7.98
C PHE A 208 10.85 -17.74 -7.57
N ALA A 209 12.06 -18.31 -7.62
CA ALA A 209 12.30 -19.71 -7.28
C ALA A 209 11.97 -20.07 -5.81
N ASN A 210 12.19 -19.12 -4.89
CA ASN A 210 11.86 -19.24 -3.47
C ASN A 210 11.76 -17.86 -2.80
N ASP A 211 11.36 -17.82 -1.53
CA ASP A 211 11.19 -16.59 -0.77
C ASP A 211 12.50 -15.82 -0.57
N GLU A 212 13.61 -16.52 -0.39
CA GLU A 212 14.95 -15.91 -0.27
C GLU A 212 15.34 -15.20 -1.57
N SER A 213 15.11 -15.82 -2.73
CA SER A 213 15.41 -15.23 -4.05
C SER A 213 14.63 -13.94 -4.23
N ARG A 214 13.35 -13.95 -3.86
CA ARG A 214 12.48 -12.77 -3.89
C ARG A 214 13.00 -11.66 -2.98
N VAL A 215 13.27 -11.95 -1.71
CA VAL A 215 13.77 -10.96 -0.74
C VAL A 215 15.12 -10.39 -1.18
N ALA A 216 16.06 -11.27 -1.56
CA ALA A 216 17.38 -10.89 -2.02
C ALA A 216 17.33 -10.01 -3.26
N PHE A 217 16.44 -10.32 -4.23
CA PHE A 217 16.23 -9.49 -5.41
C PHE A 217 15.86 -8.07 -5.04
N PHE A 218 14.93 -7.85 -4.11
CA PHE A 218 14.51 -6.50 -3.72
C PHE A 218 15.49 -5.75 -2.82
N GLU A 219 16.41 -6.45 -2.17
CA GLU A 219 17.45 -5.83 -1.34
C GLU A 219 18.68 -5.39 -2.11
N ARG A 220 19.05 -6.15 -3.15
CA ARG A 220 20.32 -6.02 -3.86
C ARG A 220 20.08 -5.80 -5.33
N GLU A 221 20.67 -4.73 -5.86
CA GLU A 221 20.47 -4.31 -7.25
C GLU A 221 21.10 -5.27 -8.28
N ASP A 222 22.14 -6.02 -7.89
CA ASP A 222 22.91 -6.92 -8.74
C ASP A 222 22.34 -8.35 -8.85
N ARG A 223 21.15 -8.60 -8.30
CA ARG A 223 20.56 -9.95 -8.26
C ARG A 223 19.72 -10.24 -9.51
N ASP A 224 20.08 -11.34 -10.17
CA ASP A 224 19.28 -11.93 -11.25
C ASP A 224 17.99 -12.57 -10.67
N PRO A 225 16.80 -12.20 -11.17
CA PRO A 225 15.53 -12.75 -10.66
C PRO A 225 15.31 -14.23 -11.00
N HIS A 226 16.05 -14.79 -11.97
CA HIS A 226 15.92 -16.18 -12.41
C HIS A 226 16.81 -17.15 -11.64
N PHE A 227 17.74 -16.65 -10.80
CA PHE A 227 18.64 -17.51 -10.04
C PHE A 227 18.11 -17.79 -8.63
N ALA A 228 18.08 -19.07 -8.27
CA ALA A 228 17.66 -19.50 -6.94
C ALA A 228 18.74 -19.16 -5.89
N ALA A 229 18.39 -18.29 -4.95
CA ALA A 229 19.20 -18.02 -3.78
C ALA A 229 19.19 -19.23 -2.82
N TRP A 230 20.33 -19.44 -2.15
CA TRP A 230 20.53 -20.53 -1.19
C TRP A 230 19.85 -20.19 0.15
N GLU A 231 19.07 -21.14 0.69
CA GLU A 231 18.36 -20.98 1.97
C GLU A 231 19.12 -21.70 3.09
N ASP A 232 19.76 -20.93 3.98
CA ASP A 232 20.40 -21.45 5.20
C ASP A 232 20.25 -20.45 6.36
N PRO A 233 19.02 -20.22 6.85
CA PRO A 233 18.78 -19.23 7.89
C PRO A 233 19.28 -19.72 9.24
N ARG A 234 19.99 -18.86 9.97
CA ARG A 234 20.52 -19.18 11.30
C ARG A 234 19.46 -19.24 12.40
N CYS A 235 18.38 -18.48 12.22
CA CYS A 235 17.20 -18.43 13.07
C CYS A 235 16.07 -17.69 12.34
N THR A 236 14.89 -17.65 12.96
CA THR A 236 13.72 -16.92 12.49
C THR A 236 13.40 -15.74 13.42
N VAL A 237 13.24 -14.55 12.84
CA VAL A 237 12.75 -13.36 13.53
C VAL A 237 11.32 -13.07 13.08
N THR A 238 10.38 -13.15 14.02
CA THR A 238 8.97 -12.82 13.77
C THR A 238 8.69 -11.39 14.21
N LEU A 239 8.43 -10.50 13.26
CA LEU A 239 8.11 -9.10 13.52
C LEU A 239 6.59 -8.89 13.55
N LEU A 240 6.08 -8.28 14.60
CA LEU A 240 4.66 -7.92 14.70
C LEU A 240 4.46 -6.52 14.12
N SER A 241 3.41 -6.33 13.33
CA SER A 241 3.00 -5.06 12.77
C SER A 241 1.49 -4.86 12.96
N GLY A 242 1.09 -3.70 13.48
CA GLY A 242 -0.32 -3.40 13.69
C GLY A 242 -0.51 -2.25 14.67
N LEU A 243 -1.64 -1.56 14.54
CA LEU A 243 -1.98 -0.42 15.38
C LEU A 243 -2.04 -0.80 16.87
N PRO A 244 -1.83 0.14 17.80
CA PRO A 244 -2.14 -0.07 19.20
C PRO A 244 -3.59 -0.55 19.37
N GLY A 245 -3.80 -1.64 20.12
CA GLY A 245 -5.12 -2.25 20.32
C GLY A 245 -5.47 -3.32 19.28
N SER A 246 -4.62 -3.59 18.28
CA SER A 246 -4.88 -4.65 17.28
C SER A 246 -4.80 -6.08 17.82
N GLY A 247 -4.34 -6.30 19.06
CA GLY A 247 -4.22 -7.62 19.67
C GLY A 247 -2.88 -8.33 19.48
N LYS A 248 -1.79 -7.59 19.22
CA LYS A 248 -0.42 -8.14 19.07
C LYS A 248 -0.01 -9.03 20.25
N ASP A 249 -0.12 -8.53 21.47
CA ASP A 249 0.30 -9.27 22.68
C ASP A 249 -0.54 -10.53 22.89
N THR A 250 -1.86 -10.43 22.65
CA THR A 250 -2.77 -11.58 22.66
C THR A 250 -2.40 -12.62 21.62
N TRP A 251 -2.01 -12.19 20.41
CA TRP A 251 -1.58 -13.10 19.35
C TRP A 251 -0.27 -13.79 19.71
N ILE A 252 0.71 -13.07 20.27
CA ILE A 252 1.99 -13.65 20.73
C ILE A 252 1.71 -14.72 21.80
N ALA A 253 0.90 -14.39 22.82
CA ALA A 253 0.59 -15.33 23.90
C ALA A 253 -0.10 -16.61 23.40
N ALA A 254 -0.95 -16.51 22.37
CA ALA A 254 -1.67 -17.64 21.81
C ALA A 254 -0.84 -18.49 20.83
N ASN A 255 0.09 -17.89 20.08
CA ASN A 255 0.76 -18.57 18.96
C ASN A 255 2.26 -18.81 19.20
N MET A 256 2.91 -18.01 20.06
CA MET A 256 4.35 -18.09 20.32
C MET A 256 4.68 -17.93 21.82
N PRO A 257 4.01 -18.66 22.74
CA PRO A 257 4.18 -18.48 24.19
C PRO A 257 5.60 -18.76 24.69
N ASP A 258 6.32 -19.68 24.05
CA ASP A 258 7.66 -20.11 24.47
C ASP A 258 8.81 -19.30 23.82
N HIS A 259 8.48 -18.36 22.92
CA HIS A 259 9.50 -17.58 22.21
C HIS A 259 9.90 -16.34 23.02
N PRO A 260 11.20 -16.02 23.10
CA PRO A 260 11.65 -14.73 23.65
C PRO A 260 11.03 -13.56 22.89
N VAL A 261 10.57 -12.53 23.61
CA VAL A 261 9.95 -11.35 23.02
C VAL A 261 10.79 -10.11 23.33
N VAL A 262 11.26 -9.44 22.28
CA VAL A 262 11.83 -8.10 22.35
C VAL A 262 10.69 -7.10 22.14
N SER A 263 10.07 -6.67 23.24
CA SER A 263 8.98 -5.68 23.22
C SER A 263 9.48 -4.28 23.54
N LEU A 264 9.25 -3.33 22.64
CA LEU A 264 9.61 -1.93 22.88
C LEU A 264 8.74 -1.31 23.99
N ASP A 265 7.49 -1.76 24.14
CA ASP A 265 6.61 -1.27 25.20
C ASP A 265 7.07 -1.79 26.57
N ALA A 266 7.41 -3.09 26.68
CA ALA A 266 7.95 -3.64 27.93
C ALA A 266 9.28 -2.97 28.33
N LEU A 267 10.15 -2.70 27.35
CA LEU A 267 11.40 -1.98 27.59
C LEU A 267 11.19 -0.54 28.07
N ARG A 268 10.14 0.16 27.63
CA ARG A 268 9.79 1.49 28.15
C ARG A 268 9.43 1.41 29.61
N ASP A 269 8.59 0.44 29.97
CA ASP A 269 8.12 0.24 31.33
C ASP A 269 9.27 -0.15 32.27
N GLU A 270 10.11 -1.11 31.86
CA GLU A 270 11.31 -1.53 32.60
C GLU A 270 12.29 -0.37 32.84
N MET A 271 12.44 0.54 31.87
CA MET A 271 13.36 1.68 31.93
C MET A 271 12.72 2.95 32.53
N GLY A 272 11.42 2.93 32.85
CA GLY A 272 10.67 4.10 33.33
C GLY A 272 10.59 5.24 32.32
N VAL A 273 10.68 4.96 31.00
CA VAL A 273 10.70 5.97 29.94
C VAL A 273 9.28 6.22 29.43
N SER A 274 8.78 7.44 29.59
CA SER A 274 7.48 7.85 29.04
C SER A 274 7.42 7.64 27.52
N PRO A 275 6.27 7.22 26.94
CA PRO A 275 6.06 7.17 25.49
C PRO A 275 6.30 8.48 24.74
N THR A 276 6.22 9.62 25.44
CA THR A 276 6.47 10.96 24.89
C THR A 276 7.92 11.43 25.02
N ALA A 277 8.74 10.73 25.79
CA ALA A 277 10.15 11.07 26.00
C ALA A 277 11.04 10.61 24.83
N ASN A 278 12.33 10.95 24.87
CA ASN A 278 13.29 10.48 23.87
C ASN A 278 13.40 8.95 23.91
N GLN A 279 13.09 8.32 22.78
CA GLN A 279 13.00 6.86 22.63
C GLN A 279 14.34 6.20 22.27
N GLY A 280 15.44 6.95 22.14
CA GLY A 280 16.74 6.43 21.69
C GLY A 280 17.26 5.29 22.56
N ALA A 281 17.29 5.47 23.88
CA ALA A 281 17.79 4.46 24.81
C ALA A 281 16.98 3.15 24.78
N VAL A 282 15.64 3.25 24.64
CA VAL A 282 14.75 2.09 24.51
C VAL A 282 15.02 1.33 23.21
N ILE A 283 15.20 2.06 22.10
CA ILE A 283 15.52 1.47 20.80
C ILE A 283 16.87 0.76 20.85
N ASP A 284 17.88 1.37 21.48
CA ASP A 284 19.21 0.77 21.60
C ASP A 284 19.18 -0.49 22.48
N ALA A 285 18.45 -0.45 23.61
CA ALA A 285 18.23 -1.62 24.45
C ALA A 285 17.53 -2.76 23.69
N ALA A 286 16.50 -2.44 22.90
CA ALA A 286 15.81 -3.42 22.05
C ALA A 286 16.76 -4.04 21.01
N ARG A 287 17.60 -3.22 20.37
CA ARG A 287 18.59 -3.70 19.40
C ARG A 287 19.63 -4.60 20.05
N GLU A 288 20.11 -4.28 21.25
CA GLU A 288 21.08 -5.14 21.94
C GLU A 288 20.46 -6.47 22.39
N ARG A 289 19.21 -6.48 22.90
CA ARG A 289 18.49 -7.74 23.18
C ARG A 289 18.32 -8.59 21.92
N ALA A 290 17.90 -7.97 20.81
CA ALA A 290 17.77 -8.68 19.55
C ALA A 290 19.11 -9.24 19.06
N LYS A 291 20.21 -8.47 19.13
CA LYS A 291 21.55 -8.95 18.78
C LYS A 291 21.98 -10.15 19.62
N ALA A 292 21.64 -10.20 20.90
CA ALA A 292 21.95 -11.35 21.75
C ALA A 292 21.28 -12.64 21.23
N HIS A 293 20.00 -12.57 20.86
CA HIS A 293 19.29 -13.70 20.24
C HIS A 293 19.85 -14.07 18.86
N LEU A 294 20.11 -13.08 18.01
CA LEU A 294 20.69 -13.29 16.67
C LEU A 294 22.08 -13.94 16.72
N ARG A 295 22.96 -13.51 17.63
CA ARG A 295 24.28 -14.12 17.83
C ARG A 295 24.17 -15.57 18.28
N ALA A 296 23.17 -15.88 19.11
CA ALA A 296 22.90 -17.22 19.60
C ALA A 296 22.15 -18.11 18.60
N GLY A 297 21.73 -17.60 17.43
CA GLY A 297 20.91 -18.35 16.48
C GLY A 297 19.57 -18.79 17.08
N ARG A 298 18.98 -17.96 17.95
CA ARG A 298 17.71 -18.27 18.63
C ARG A 298 16.56 -17.52 17.96
N ASP A 299 15.48 -18.24 17.70
CA ASP A 299 14.23 -17.64 17.22
C ASP A 299 13.64 -16.71 18.28
N PHE A 300 13.12 -15.57 17.85
CA PHE A 300 12.51 -14.59 18.76
C PHE A 300 11.50 -13.68 18.06
N VAL A 301 10.68 -13.03 18.87
CA VAL A 301 9.64 -12.11 18.42
C VAL A 301 10.09 -10.66 18.62
N TRP A 302 9.96 -9.83 17.59
CA TRP A 302 10.10 -8.38 17.70
C TRP A 302 8.72 -7.73 17.76
N ASN A 303 8.34 -7.23 18.94
CA ASN A 303 7.02 -6.65 19.17
C ASN A 303 7.08 -5.12 19.29
N ALA A 304 6.47 -4.44 18.31
CA ALA A 304 6.21 -3.01 18.32
C ALA A 304 5.02 -2.72 17.39
N THR A 305 4.61 -1.44 17.28
CA THR A 305 3.53 -1.05 16.37
C THR A 305 3.91 -1.24 14.90
N ASN A 306 5.14 -0.87 14.51
CA ASN A 306 5.71 -1.15 13.18
C ASN A 306 4.78 -0.78 12.00
N VAL A 307 4.11 0.37 12.10
CA VAL A 307 3.00 0.75 11.22
C VAL A 307 3.43 1.28 9.85
N SER A 308 4.70 1.66 9.68
CA SER A 308 5.23 2.15 8.40
C SER A 308 6.42 1.33 7.93
N ARG A 309 6.65 1.34 6.61
CA ARG A 309 7.79 0.62 5.99
C ARG A 309 9.12 1.08 6.57
N GLN A 310 9.29 2.39 6.78
CA GLN A 310 10.52 2.96 7.35
C GLN A 310 10.81 2.46 8.77
N VAL A 311 9.76 2.27 9.59
CA VAL A 311 9.94 1.76 10.97
C VAL A 311 10.29 0.28 10.93
N ARG A 312 9.65 -0.52 10.06
CA ARG A 312 9.95 -1.94 9.87
C ARG A 312 11.35 -2.19 9.32
N ALA A 313 11.82 -1.36 8.39
CA ALA A 313 13.12 -1.55 7.73
C ALA A 313 14.29 -1.71 8.72
N LYS A 314 14.24 -1.05 9.89
CA LYS A 314 15.31 -1.11 10.91
C LYS A 314 15.49 -2.50 11.53
N PRO A 315 14.48 -3.11 12.20
CA PRO A 315 14.61 -4.46 12.72
C PRO A 315 14.78 -5.51 11.61
N LEU A 316 14.13 -5.35 10.45
CA LEU A 316 14.29 -6.29 9.33
C LEU A 316 15.74 -6.32 8.84
N SER A 317 16.35 -5.16 8.59
CA SER A 317 17.75 -5.04 8.17
C SER A 317 18.71 -5.62 9.21
N LEU A 318 18.45 -5.40 10.50
CA LEU A 318 19.25 -6.01 11.57
C LEU A 318 19.18 -7.54 11.54
N ALA A 319 17.99 -8.12 11.39
CA ALA A 319 17.81 -9.57 11.32
C ALA A 319 18.53 -10.17 10.09
N ARG A 320 18.34 -9.55 8.92
CA ARG A 320 18.96 -9.95 7.65
C ARG A 320 20.49 -9.88 7.69
N ALA A 321 21.06 -8.85 8.32
CA ALA A 321 22.51 -8.73 8.50
C ALA A 321 23.14 -9.87 9.32
N TYR A 322 22.34 -10.59 10.11
CA TYR A 322 22.76 -11.78 10.86
C TYR A 322 22.40 -13.10 10.17
N GLY A 323 21.87 -13.07 8.95
CA GLY A 323 21.45 -14.26 8.20
C GLY A 323 20.19 -14.92 8.78
N ALA A 324 19.30 -14.14 9.38
CA ALA A 324 18.04 -14.66 9.90
C ALA A 324 16.95 -14.67 8.82
N ARG A 325 16.12 -15.72 8.83
CA ARG A 325 14.81 -15.70 8.17
C ARG A 325 13.94 -14.68 8.88
N VAL A 326 13.16 -13.96 8.11
CA VAL A 326 12.30 -12.87 8.59
C VAL A 326 10.87 -13.14 8.19
N GLU A 327 9.98 -13.13 9.18
CA GLU A 327 8.54 -13.25 8.99
C GLU A 327 7.84 -12.03 9.61
N ILE A 328 6.77 -11.55 8.98
CA ILE A 328 5.97 -10.45 9.52
C ILE A 328 4.56 -10.96 9.81
N VAL A 329 4.06 -10.68 11.00
CA VAL A 329 2.66 -10.90 11.36
C VAL A 329 1.98 -9.53 11.40
N TYR A 330 1.12 -9.28 10.42
CA TYR A 330 0.35 -8.05 10.33
C TYR A 330 -1.06 -8.25 10.88
N LEU A 331 -1.42 -7.46 11.89
CA LEU A 331 -2.73 -7.53 12.53
C LEU A 331 -3.53 -6.28 12.24
N GLU A 332 -4.70 -6.47 11.67
CA GLU A 332 -5.67 -5.41 11.45
C GLU A 332 -7.01 -5.78 12.08
N VAL A 333 -7.67 -4.79 12.68
CA VAL A 333 -9.02 -4.93 13.23
C VAL A 333 -9.89 -3.76 12.73
N PRO A 334 -11.22 -3.93 12.65
CA PRO A 334 -12.07 -2.90 12.11
C PRO A 334 -12.04 -1.63 12.98
N PRO A 335 -12.24 -0.43 12.42
CA PRO A 335 -12.08 0.85 13.13
C PRO A 335 -12.86 0.90 14.46
N LYS A 336 -14.12 0.45 14.48
CA LYS A 336 -14.97 0.43 15.67
C LYS A 336 -14.39 -0.48 16.76
N ARG A 337 -13.89 -1.66 16.38
CA ARG A 337 -13.26 -2.62 17.31
C ARG A 337 -11.94 -2.07 17.85
N LEU A 338 -11.10 -1.48 16.99
CA LEU A 338 -9.84 -0.86 17.38
C LEU A 338 -10.07 0.22 18.43
N GLY A 339 -11.05 1.10 18.21
CA GLY A 339 -11.39 2.17 19.13
C GLY A 339 -11.86 1.65 20.49
N ARG A 340 -12.70 0.59 20.51
CA ARG A 340 -13.10 -0.08 21.75
C ARG A 340 -11.90 -0.70 22.46
N GLN A 341 -11.12 -1.51 21.75
CA GLN A 341 -9.95 -2.19 22.32
C GLN A 341 -8.94 -1.19 22.88
N ASN A 342 -8.73 -0.05 22.24
CA ASN A 342 -7.81 0.97 22.74
C ASN A 342 -8.30 1.64 24.03
N ARG A 343 -9.62 1.85 24.19
CA ARG A 343 -10.21 2.41 25.42
C ARG A 343 -10.14 1.46 26.60
N ASP A 344 -10.19 0.15 26.33
CA ASP A 344 -10.19 -0.90 27.37
C ASP A 344 -8.74 -1.28 27.80
N ARG A 345 -7.70 -0.60 27.28
CA ARG A 345 -6.30 -0.83 27.66
C ARG A 345 -5.97 -0.19 29.00
N GLU A 346 -5.07 -0.82 29.75
CA GLU A 346 -4.46 -0.23 30.95
C GLU A 346 -3.74 1.09 30.64
N ALA A 347 -2.95 1.11 29.57
CA ALA A 347 -2.37 2.33 28.99
C ALA A 347 -3.09 2.69 27.67
N VAL A 348 -4.05 3.62 27.77
CA VAL A 348 -4.81 4.14 26.63
C VAL A 348 -3.93 5.03 25.75
N VAL A 349 -3.88 4.76 24.44
CA VAL A 349 -3.22 5.65 23.49
C VAL A 349 -4.16 6.81 23.14
N PRO A 350 -3.74 8.09 23.26
CA PRO A 350 -4.59 9.23 22.90
C PRO A 350 -5.12 9.14 21.46
N GLN A 351 -6.36 9.54 21.24
CA GLN A 351 -7.01 9.46 19.92
C GLN A 351 -6.21 10.18 18.83
N THR A 352 -5.65 11.35 19.12
CA THR A 352 -4.81 12.13 18.19
C THR A 352 -3.55 11.37 17.75
N VAL A 353 -2.95 10.59 18.64
CA VAL A 353 -1.80 9.73 18.33
C VAL A 353 -2.24 8.55 17.48
N LEU A 354 -3.37 7.91 17.83
CA LEU A 354 -3.93 6.81 17.06
C LEU A 354 -4.26 7.23 15.63
N ASP A 355 -4.92 8.38 15.45
CA ASP A 355 -5.23 8.95 14.13
C ASP A 355 -3.96 9.22 13.31
N THR A 356 -2.90 9.68 13.98
CA THR A 356 -1.59 9.88 13.34
C THR A 356 -0.98 8.56 12.87
N LEU A 357 -1.09 7.49 13.66
CA LEU A 357 -0.62 6.16 13.27
C LEU A 357 -1.45 5.56 12.14
N VAL A 358 -2.78 5.73 12.17
CA VAL A 358 -3.70 5.31 11.10
C VAL A 358 -3.33 5.98 9.77
N ARG A 359 -3.03 7.29 9.78
CA ARG A 359 -2.61 8.04 8.58
C ARG A 359 -1.27 7.58 8.01
N LYS A 360 -0.45 6.90 8.82
CA LYS A 360 0.88 6.39 8.44
C LYS A 360 0.90 4.87 8.24
N LEU A 361 -0.26 4.22 8.35
CA LEU A 361 -0.37 2.77 8.27
C LEU A 361 -0.10 2.31 6.83
N GLU A 362 0.99 1.59 6.68
CA GLU A 362 1.41 0.89 5.47
C GLU A 362 1.49 -0.59 5.85
N PRO A 363 0.60 -1.47 5.36
CA PRO A 363 0.76 -2.90 5.52
C PRO A 363 2.12 -3.36 4.96
N PRO A 364 2.70 -4.46 5.48
CA PRO A 364 3.95 -4.97 4.96
C PRO A 364 3.80 -5.39 3.50
N GLU A 365 4.73 -4.94 2.67
CA GLU A 365 4.86 -5.33 1.27
C GLU A 365 5.58 -6.68 1.21
N ALA A 366 5.24 -7.51 0.21
CA ALA A 366 5.73 -8.88 0.12
C ALA A 366 7.25 -8.97 0.30
N TRP A 367 8.02 -8.08 -0.35
CA TRP A 367 9.48 -8.03 -0.29
C TRP A 367 10.10 -7.65 1.06
N GLU A 368 9.31 -7.19 2.03
CA GLU A 368 9.81 -6.87 3.38
C GLU A 368 10.12 -8.12 4.21
N ALA A 369 9.64 -9.29 3.82
CA ALA A 369 9.87 -10.53 4.57
C ALA A 369 9.83 -11.76 3.67
N HIS A 370 10.39 -12.86 4.17
CA HIS A 370 10.27 -14.17 3.52
C HIS A 370 8.83 -14.63 3.59
N LYS A 371 8.13 -14.33 4.69
CA LYS A 371 6.72 -14.66 4.85
C LYS A 371 5.94 -13.54 5.54
N ILE A 372 4.70 -13.33 5.11
CA ILE A 372 3.77 -12.40 5.75
C ILE A 372 2.50 -13.14 6.14
N HIS A 373 2.14 -13.03 7.42
CA HIS A 373 0.92 -13.57 8.00
C HIS A 373 -0.05 -12.43 8.26
N TYR A 374 -1.13 -12.39 7.49
CA TYR A 374 -2.21 -11.42 7.69
C TYR A 374 -3.25 -11.97 8.66
N VAL A 375 -3.38 -11.34 9.82
CA VAL A 375 -4.42 -11.62 10.82
C VAL A 375 -5.48 -10.53 10.66
N LEU A 376 -6.50 -10.87 9.88
CA LEU A 376 -7.53 -9.94 9.43
C LEU A 376 -8.89 -10.29 10.03
N PRO A 377 -9.82 -9.33 10.10
CA PRO A 377 -11.21 -9.62 10.45
C PRO A 377 -11.89 -10.45 9.36
N GLU A 378 -12.84 -11.31 9.72
CA GLU A 378 -13.60 -12.13 8.75
C GLU A 378 -14.24 -11.30 7.63
N ALA A 379 -14.78 -10.12 7.97
CA ALA A 379 -15.36 -9.20 6.98
C ALA A 379 -14.33 -8.67 5.95
N ALA A 380 -13.05 -8.63 6.32
CA ALA A 380 -11.98 -8.15 5.44
C ALA A 380 -11.33 -9.27 4.61
N THR A 381 -11.60 -10.55 4.93
CA THR A 381 -11.09 -11.72 4.21
C THR A 381 -12.04 -12.25 3.14
N ALA A 382 -13.30 -11.79 3.13
CA ALA A 382 -14.26 -12.16 2.10
C ALA A 382 -13.77 -11.65 0.73
N ALA A 383 -13.53 -12.57 -0.22
CA ALA A 383 -13.37 -12.19 -1.61
C ALA A 383 -14.65 -11.48 -2.10
N PRO A 384 -14.56 -10.48 -3.00
CA PRO A 384 -15.75 -9.97 -3.67
C PRO A 384 -16.49 -11.15 -4.32
N ALA A 385 -17.80 -11.23 -4.09
CA ALA A 385 -18.67 -12.30 -4.55
C ALA A 385 -18.85 -12.31 -6.07
#